data_AF-A0AAD6P164-F1
#
_entry.id   AF-A0AAD6P164-F1
#
_cell.length_a   1.000
_cell.length_b   1.000
_cell.length_c   1.000
_cell.angle_alpha   90.00
_cell.angle_beta   90.00
_cell.angle_gamma   90.00
#
_symmetry.space_group_name_H-M   'P 1'
#
loop_
_entity.id
_entity.type
_entity.pdbx_description
1 polymer ?
#
loop_
_entity_poly.entity_id
_entity_poly.type
_entity_poly.pdbx_seq_one_letter_code
_entity_poly.pdbx_strand_id
1 'polypeptide(L)'
;MWTRLQSLAGSLRDLGGCTRHNSVAAFTCQNPGGGDSDNSQRALRADKGGRTMPFQAVRLYIQDHHVVMDNGTVQVTLSKPAGLVTGIRYDGIDNLLEVLNRETNRGYWDLHWNPPGGKGIFDVISGTSFRVVVENDEQVELSFTRMWDSLLEGKYIPLNIDKRFILLRGSSGFYSYAIYKHLQEWPGFDIGETRITFKLRKDMFQYMAIADNRQRLMPLPDDLLPGRCQTLAYPEAVILVNPELPELTGEVDDKYQYSCENKDNQVHGWICFKPLVGFWQITPSDEFRTAGPLKQNLTSHVGPTTLAMFHSSHYAGKDLVLSISPGEPWKKVFGPVFIYLNSASNGEDAPFLWEDAKMQMMAEVQSWPYSFPVSEDFQKSEERGNVCGRLLVKDRNISDDYILASGAYVGLAPPGDAGSWQTECKDYQFWTRADENGYFSIKSICTGDYNLYAWVPGFLGDYRFDAIVNIISGCDMDMGDLVYEPPRDGPTLWEIGIPDRSAAEFYIPDPDPKFMNNLYANHPDRFRQYGLWDRYADMYPDTDLVYTVGLSDYRKDWFFAQVVRYISFISGFA
;
A
#
# COMPACT_ATOMS: atom_id res chain seq x y z
N MET A 1 -11.16 -67.41 -2.04
CA MET A 1 -10.00 -68.14 -1.49
C MET A 1 -9.57 -67.40 -0.23
N TRP A 2 -10.14 -67.73 0.93
CA TRP A 2 -9.68 -68.73 1.91
C TRP A 2 -8.42 -68.32 2.69
N THR A 3 -8.64 -68.11 4.01
CA THR A 3 -7.79 -68.42 5.19
C THR A 3 -6.48 -67.62 5.39
N ARG A 4 -6.40 -66.79 6.45
CA ARG A 4 -6.04 -67.05 7.88
C ARG A 4 -4.53 -67.04 8.14
N LEU A 5 -4.10 -66.23 9.11
CA LEU A 5 -3.37 -66.71 10.30
C LEU A 5 -3.39 -65.69 11.44
N GLN A 6 -3.63 -66.21 12.64
CA GLN A 6 -3.78 -65.55 13.93
C GLN A 6 -2.48 -65.61 14.75
N SER A 7 -2.28 -64.53 15.51
CA SER A 7 -1.92 -64.47 16.95
C SER A 7 -0.56 -64.92 17.48
N LEU A 8 0.03 -64.04 18.30
CA LEU A 8 0.47 -64.37 19.66
C LEU A 8 0.57 -63.10 20.52
N ALA A 9 -0.10 -63.12 21.66
CA ALA A 9 0.02 -62.15 22.75
C ALA A 9 0.91 -62.73 23.85
N GLY A 10 1.65 -61.87 24.56
CA GLY A 10 2.48 -62.26 25.71
C GLY A 10 3.10 -61.09 26.45
N SER A 11 2.37 -60.61 27.46
CA SER A 11 2.65 -59.63 28.53
C SER A 11 4.02 -59.68 29.24
N LEU A 12 4.53 -58.49 29.64
CA LEU A 12 5.20 -58.15 30.94
C LEU A 12 5.48 -56.61 30.96
N ARG A 13 4.65 -55.77 31.61
CA ARG A 13 4.72 -55.21 32.99
C ARG A 13 5.98 -54.42 33.40
N ASP A 14 5.68 -53.16 33.75
CA ASP A 14 6.23 -52.25 34.78
C ASP A 14 7.55 -51.50 34.55
N LEU A 15 7.48 -50.15 34.42
CA LEU A 15 7.84 -49.17 35.46
C LEU A 15 7.95 -47.71 34.93
N GLY A 16 7.28 -46.78 35.64
CA GLY A 16 7.59 -45.33 35.72
C GLY A 16 7.16 -44.46 34.53
N GLY A 17 6.21 -43.52 34.60
CA GLY A 17 5.88 -42.62 35.70
C GLY A 17 6.54 -41.25 35.48
N CYS A 18 5.94 -40.39 34.65
CA CYS A 18 6.13 -38.94 34.76
C CYS A 18 4.94 -38.19 34.14
N THR A 19 3.99 -37.83 35.01
CA THR A 19 2.90 -36.89 34.76
C THR A 19 3.42 -35.45 34.84
N ARG A 20 3.17 -34.63 33.81
CA ARG A 20 2.96 -33.18 33.99
C ARG A 20 1.83 -32.69 33.10
N HIS A 21 1.05 -31.79 33.70
CA HIS A 21 -0.30 -31.40 33.35
C HIS A 21 -0.41 -30.62 32.02
N ASN A 22 -1.33 -31.07 31.18
CA ASN A 22 -2.00 -30.23 30.19
C ASN A 22 -3.13 -29.46 30.89
N SER A 23 -3.02 -28.14 30.97
CA SER A 23 -4.15 -27.27 31.22
C SER A 23 -4.69 -26.77 29.88
N VAL A 24 -5.76 -27.42 29.43
CA VAL A 24 -6.66 -26.97 28.37
C VAL A 24 -7.48 -25.81 28.95
N ALA A 25 -7.30 -24.60 28.42
CA ALA A 25 -8.23 -23.50 28.64
C ALA A 25 -9.02 -23.28 27.35
N ALA A 26 -10.26 -23.76 27.35
CA ALA A 26 -11.25 -23.38 26.35
C ALA A 26 -11.57 -21.90 26.54
N PHE A 27 -11.19 -21.06 25.57
CA PHE A 27 -11.70 -19.69 25.47
C PHE A 27 -12.99 -19.74 24.65
N THR A 28 -14.11 -19.73 25.37
CA THR A 28 -15.41 -19.36 24.82
C THR A 28 -15.38 -17.90 24.41
N CYS A 29 -15.74 -17.60 23.16
CA CYS A 29 -16.07 -16.26 22.69
C CYS A 29 -17.18 -15.68 23.57
N GLN A 30 -16.81 -14.78 24.48
CA GLN A 30 -17.75 -13.93 25.20
C GLN A 30 -17.48 -12.47 24.83
N ASN A 31 -18.50 -11.84 24.26
CA ASN A 31 -18.66 -10.39 24.17
C ASN A 31 -18.41 -9.74 25.54
N PRO A 32 -17.61 -8.67 25.64
CA PRO A 32 -17.87 -7.65 26.63
C PRO A 32 -18.94 -6.72 26.07
N GLY A 33 -20.08 -6.68 26.78
CA GLY A 33 -21.21 -5.83 26.46
C GLY A 33 -20.88 -4.34 26.46
N GLY A 34 -21.74 -3.60 25.77
CA GLY A 34 -21.73 -2.15 25.71
C GLY A 34 -21.70 -1.50 27.10
N GLY A 35 -20.76 -0.58 27.25
CA GLY A 35 -20.77 0.47 28.24
C GLY A 35 -20.34 1.75 27.54
N ASP A 36 -21.17 2.78 27.63
CA ASP A 36 -20.77 4.16 27.34
C ASP A 36 -19.45 4.45 28.07
N SER A 37 -18.39 4.70 27.31
CA SER A 37 -17.15 5.24 27.84
C SER A 37 -16.69 6.40 27.00
N ASP A 38 -16.94 7.58 27.56
CA ASP A 38 -16.36 8.88 27.30
C ASP A 38 -14.92 8.78 26.78
N ASN A 39 -14.71 9.18 25.52
CA ASN A 39 -13.47 9.01 24.79
C ASN A 39 -12.47 10.12 25.20
N SER A 40 -11.87 9.96 26.38
CA SER A 40 -10.85 10.86 26.92
C SER A 40 -9.67 10.09 27.52
N GLN A 41 -8.93 9.37 26.67
CA GLN A 41 -7.57 8.92 26.99
C GLN A 41 -6.57 9.29 25.89
N ARG A 42 -6.42 10.60 25.67
CA ARG A 42 -5.14 11.20 25.26
C ARG A 42 -4.49 11.78 26.52
N ALA A 43 -3.54 11.06 27.13
CA ALA A 43 -2.49 11.65 27.98
C ALA A 43 -1.59 10.56 28.58
N LEU A 44 -0.54 10.17 27.85
CA LEU A 44 0.71 9.74 28.46
C LEU A 44 1.87 10.39 27.70
N ARG A 45 2.02 11.72 27.88
CA ARG A 45 3.32 12.36 27.78
C ARG A 45 3.87 12.50 29.20
N ALA A 46 5.08 12.01 29.39
CA ALA A 46 5.82 12.15 30.63
C ALA A 46 5.95 13.64 31.00
N ASP A 47 5.56 13.90 32.24
CA ASP A 47 5.62 15.18 32.93
C ASP A 47 7.05 15.73 32.98
N LYS A 48 7.24 16.89 32.34
CA LYS A 48 8.25 17.88 32.74
C LYS A 48 7.68 19.29 32.60
N GLY A 49 6.88 19.71 33.57
CA GLY A 49 6.94 21.08 34.13
C GLY A 49 6.72 22.26 33.17
N GLY A 50 5.80 22.16 32.21
CA GLY A 50 5.35 23.29 31.38
C GLY A 50 3.83 23.30 31.29
N ARG A 51 3.18 24.45 31.56
CA ARG A 51 1.74 24.66 31.36
C ARG A 51 1.33 24.12 29.98
N THR A 52 0.51 23.07 29.93
CA THR A 52 -0.18 22.65 28.70
C THR A 52 -1.14 23.77 28.30
N MET A 53 -0.73 24.56 27.32
CA MET A 53 -1.62 25.53 26.68
C MET A 53 -2.74 24.74 25.98
N PRO A 54 -4.02 25.13 26.13
CA PRO A 54 -5.12 24.44 25.46
C PRO A 54 -4.92 24.54 23.94
N PHE A 55 -5.17 23.43 23.22
CA PHE A 55 -5.12 23.43 21.76
C PHE A 55 -6.02 24.53 21.20
N GLN A 56 -5.52 25.29 20.22
CA GLN A 56 -6.30 26.34 19.58
C GLN A 56 -7.46 25.73 18.79
N ALA A 57 -8.62 26.39 18.79
CA ALA A 57 -9.75 26.02 17.94
C ALA A 57 -9.35 26.08 16.46
N VAL A 58 -9.94 25.21 15.64
CA VAL A 58 -9.76 25.26 14.19
C VAL A 58 -10.37 26.55 13.63
N ARG A 59 -9.66 27.20 12.71
CA ARG A 59 -10.06 28.43 12.04
C ARG A 59 -10.06 28.24 10.54
N LEU A 60 -11.02 28.87 9.89
CA LEU A 60 -11.14 28.89 8.44
C LEU A 60 -11.08 30.34 7.94
N TYR A 61 -10.21 30.60 6.97
CA TYR A 61 -10.12 31.90 6.30
C TYR A 61 -10.41 31.74 4.82
N ILE A 62 -11.53 32.29 4.36
CA ILE A 62 -11.95 32.22 2.95
C ILE A 62 -11.57 33.54 2.27
N GLN A 63 -10.69 33.47 1.27
CA GLN A 63 -10.24 34.60 0.45
C GLN A 63 -10.74 34.42 -0.98
N ASP A 64 -10.52 35.40 -1.87
CA ASP A 64 -11.04 35.35 -3.25
C ASP A 64 -10.55 34.14 -4.05
N HIS A 65 -9.25 33.84 -3.96
CA HIS A 65 -8.61 32.78 -4.74
C HIS A 65 -8.09 31.60 -3.90
N HIS A 66 -8.18 31.69 -2.57
CA HIS A 66 -7.67 30.67 -1.66
C HIS A 66 -8.58 30.50 -0.45
N VAL A 67 -8.44 29.37 0.21
CA VAL A 67 -9.03 29.08 1.51
C VAL A 67 -7.96 28.47 2.41
N VAL A 68 -7.90 28.89 3.66
CA VAL A 68 -6.86 28.51 4.62
C VAL A 68 -7.50 27.86 5.83
N MET A 69 -7.14 26.61 6.10
CA MET A 69 -7.48 25.89 7.34
C MET A 69 -6.32 26.00 8.33
N ASP A 70 -6.58 26.33 9.58
CA ASP A 70 -5.55 26.59 10.60
C ASP A 70 -6.00 26.07 11.97
N ASN A 71 -5.23 25.18 12.61
CA ASN A 71 -5.51 24.67 13.95
C ASN A 71 -4.48 25.13 15.00
N GLY A 72 -3.64 26.11 14.66
CA GLY A 72 -2.54 26.61 15.48
C GLY A 72 -1.27 25.75 15.45
N THR A 73 -1.32 24.52 14.90
CA THR A 73 -0.17 23.64 14.69
C THR A 73 0.21 23.56 13.22
N VAL A 74 -0.77 23.32 12.35
CA VAL A 74 -0.63 23.27 10.90
C VAL A 74 -1.56 24.30 10.27
N GLN A 75 -1.07 24.98 9.24
CA GLN A 75 -1.90 25.80 8.37
C GLN A 75 -1.80 25.29 6.93
N VAL A 76 -2.94 25.01 6.32
CA VAL A 76 -3.05 24.45 4.96
C VAL A 76 -3.79 25.43 4.06
N THR A 77 -3.13 25.86 2.99
CA THR A 77 -3.69 26.77 1.99
C THR A 77 -4.10 25.99 0.75
N LEU A 78 -5.38 26.12 0.38
CA LEU A 78 -5.99 25.48 -0.78
C LEU A 78 -6.44 26.54 -1.79
N SER A 79 -6.24 26.29 -3.09
CA SER A 79 -6.79 27.17 -4.12
C SER A 79 -8.32 27.06 -4.21
N LYS A 80 -9.00 28.17 -4.51
CA LYS A 80 -10.46 28.26 -4.60
C LYS A 80 -10.87 28.69 -6.01
N PRO A 81 -11.74 27.93 -6.72
CA PRO A 81 -12.42 26.70 -6.30
C PRO A 81 -11.67 25.40 -6.64
N ALA A 82 -10.41 25.47 -7.09
CA ALA A 82 -9.73 24.30 -7.67
C ALA A 82 -9.36 23.20 -6.64
N GLY A 83 -9.14 23.54 -5.37
CA GLY A 83 -8.80 22.58 -4.33
C GLY A 83 -7.41 21.95 -4.52
N LEU A 84 -6.43 22.75 -4.94
CA LEU A 84 -5.02 22.37 -4.99
C LEU A 84 -4.37 22.81 -3.67
N VAL A 85 -3.50 22.00 -3.09
CA VAL A 85 -2.72 22.39 -1.91
C VAL A 85 -1.56 23.27 -2.37
N THR A 86 -1.70 24.59 -2.16
CA THR A 86 -0.74 25.58 -2.65
C THR A 86 0.30 25.96 -1.60
N GLY A 87 0.00 25.70 -0.32
CA GLY A 87 0.97 25.83 0.76
C GLY A 87 0.61 25.05 2.02
N ILE A 88 1.65 24.65 2.74
CA ILE A 88 1.56 24.02 4.06
C ILE A 88 2.58 24.72 4.96
N ARG A 89 2.11 25.39 6.00
CA ARG A 89 2.96 26.08 6.98
C ARG A 89 3.02 25.24 8.26
N TYR A 90 4.23 25.00 8.74
CA TYR A 90 4.47 24.15 9.90
C TYR A 90 5.81 24.50 10.58
N ASP A 91 5.83 24.47 11.91
CA ASP A 91 7.04 24.64 12.74
C ASP A 91 7.96 25.81 12.31
N GLY A 92 7.34 26.98 12.06
CA GLY A 92 8.05 28.19 11.63
C GLY A 92 8.49 28.21 10.16
N ILE A 93 8.29 27.13 9.40
CA ILE A 93 8.51 27.10 7.95
C ILE A 93 7.27 27.64 7.24
N ASP A 94 7.44 28.71 6.45
CA ASP A 94 6.33 29.40 5.77
C ASP A 94 5.62 28.53 4.72
N ASN A 95 6.34 27.68 4.01
CA ASN A 95 5.76 26.69 3.10
C ASN A 95 6.68 25.48 2.92
N LEU A 96 6.16 24.28 3.17
CA LEU A 96 6.87 23.01 2.94
C LEU A 96 6.93 22.60 1.46
N LEU A 97 6.01 23.13 0.64
CA LEU A 97 5.88 22.78 -0.78
C LEU A 97 6.81 23.60 -1.67
N GLU A 98 7.22 23.04 -2.81
CA GLU A 98 8.16 23.66 -3.75
C GLU A 98 7.61 24.99 -4.31
N VAL A 99 8.07 26.11 -3.74
CA VAL A 99 7.53 27.43 -4.04
C VAL A 99 7.93 27.93 -5.43
N LEU A 100 9.00 27.39 -6.00
CA LEU A 100 9.42 27.71 -7.38
C LEU A 100 8.50 27.06 -8.42
N ASN A 101 7.76 26.02 -8.04
CA ASN A 101 6.72 25.47 -8.90
C ASN A 101 5.50 26.39 -8.94
N ARG A 102 4.80 26.36 -10.09
CA ARG A 102 3.43 26.86 -10.19
C ARG A 102 2.55 26.16 -9.17
N GLU A 103 1.54 26.84 -8.65
CA GLU A 103 0.61 26.25 -7.64
C GLU A 103 -0.03 24.94 -8.11
N THR A 104 -0.27 24.80 -9.42
CA THR A 104 -0.78 23.56 -10.06
C THR A 104 0.20 22.39 -10.04
N ASN A 105 1.43 22.58 -9.57
CA ASN A 105 2.47 21.57 -9.47
C ASN A 105 3.13 21.56 -8.07
N ARG A 106 2.32 21.77 -7.01
CA ARG A 106 2.75 21.67 -5.61
C ARG A 106 2.12 20.46 -4.94
N GLY A 107 0.92 20.60 -4.38
CA GLY A 107 0.11 19.50 -3.87
C GLY A 107 -1.20 19.37 -4.65
N TYR A 108 -1.47 18.21 -5.23
CA TYR A 108 -2.65 18.03 -6.07
C TYR A 108 -3.11 16.58 -6.14
N TRP A 109 -4.40 16.41 -6.43
CA TRP A 109 -4.95 15.14 -6.89
C TRP A 109 -4.80 15.05 -8.40
N ASP A 110 -4.36 13.91 -8.91
CA ASP A 110 -4.26 13.63 -10.33
C ASP A 110 -4.85 12.27 -10.70
N LEU A 111 -5.17 12.12 -11.98
CA LEU A 111 -5.48 10.85 -12.61
C LEU A 111 -4.91 10.80 -14.02
N HIS A 112 -4.64 9.59 -14.47
CA HIS A 112 -4.31 9.28 -15.85
C HIS A 112 -5.42 8.39 -16.41
N TRP A 113 -6.10 8.87 -17.44
CA TRP A 113 -7.31 8.21 -17.97
C TRP A 113 -7.37 8.25 -19.49
N ASN A 114 -8.25 7.47 -20.09
CA ASN A 114 -8.55 7.58 -21.51
C ASN A 114 -10.00 7.18 -21.80
N PRO A 115 -10.61 7.69 -22.88
CA PRO A 115 -11.79 7.03 -23.43
C PRO A 115 -11.41 5.60 -23.85
N PRO A 116 -12.35 4.64 -23.90
CA PRO A 116 -12.04 3.24 -24.20
C PRO A 116 -11.24 3.10 -25.51
N GLY A 117 -10.07 2.47 -25.42
CA GLY A 117 -9.14 2.30 -26.57
C GLY A 117 -8.43 3.58 -27.05
N GLY A 118 -8.56 4.69 -26.32
CA GLY A 118 -7.96 5.98 -26.61
C GLY A 118 -6.51 6.12 -26.12
N LYS A 119 -5.96 7.33 -26.28
CA LYS A 119 -4.66 7.70 -25.71
C LYS A 119 -4.83 8.21 -24.28
N GLY A 120 -3.86 7.91 -23.44
CA GLY A 120 -3.78 8.41 -22.06
C GLY A 120 -3.76 9.93 -21.97
N ILE A 121 -4.54 10.46 -21.03
CA ILE A 121 -4.71 11.88 -20.70
C ILE A 121 -4.36 12.04 -19.23
N PHE A 122 -3.33 12.82 -18.95
CA PHE A 122 -3.02 13.26 -17.59
C PHE A 122 -3.88 14.47 -17.21
N ASP A 123 -4.55 14.39 -16.06
CA ASP A 123 -5.47 15.41 -15.58
C ASP A 123 -5.19 15.73 -14.10
N VAL A 124 -4.76 16.96 -13.84
CA VAL A 124 -4.72 17.51 -12.48
C VAL A 124 -6.13 17.96 -12.12
N ILE A 125 -6.76 17.21 -11.22
CA ILE A 125 -8.17 17.36 -10.86
C ILE A 125 -8.36 18.74 -10.24
N SER A 126 -8.96 19.66 -11.00
CA SER A 126 -9.26 21.02 -10.56
C SER A 126 -10.76 21.18 -10.38
N GLY A 127 -11.19 21.46 -9.15
CA GLY A 127 -12.59 21.74 -8.84
C GLY A 127 -13.10 23.01 -9.54
N THR A 128 -14.39 23.02 -9.86
CA THR A 128 -15.11 24.19 -10.39
C THR A 128 -16.02 24.82 -9.33
N SER A 129 -16.27 24.12 -8.22
CA SER A 129 -17.07 24.61 -7.10
C SER A 129 -16.43 24.26 -5.76
N PHE A 130 -16.57 25.16 -4.80
CA PHE A 130 -16.06 25.05 -3.44
C PHE A 130 -17.22 25.16 -2.44
N ARG A 131 -17.20 24.33 -1.40
CA ARG A 131 -18.17 24.37 -0.29
C ARG A 131 -17.49 24.08 1.04
N VAL A 132 -17.86 24.85 2.07
CA VAL A 132 -17.60 24.50 3.46
C VAL A 132 -18.65 23.49 3.90
N VAL A 133 -18.21 22.32 4.34
CA VAL A 133 -19.09 21.20 4.71
C VAL A 133 -19.28 21.18 6.23
N VAL A 134 -18.17 21.37 6.96
CA VAL A 134 -18.15 21.51 8.42
C VAL A 134 -17.23 22.67 8.77
N GLU A 135 -17.65 23.48 9.73
CA GLU A 135 -16.83 24.51 10.37
C GLU A 135 -17.27 24.67 11.82
N ASN A 136 -16.42 24.21 12.74
CA ASN A 136 -16.56 24.41 14.18
C ASN A 136 -15.17 24.37 14.85
N ASP A 137 -15.12 24.56 16.17
CA ASP A 137 -13.86 24.63 16.92
C ASP A 137 -13.01 23.35 16.86
N GLU A 138 -13.63 22.20 16.57
CA GLU A 138 -12.99 20.88 16.55
C GLU A 138 -12.59 20.44 15.14
N GLN A 139 -13.28 20.90 14.11
CA GLN A 139 -13.14 20.41 12.74
C GLN A 139 -13.50 21.46 11.70
N VAL A 140 -12.71 21.45 10.61
CA VAL A 140 -13.12 21.99 9.32
C VAL A 140 -13.10 20.86 8.29
N GLU A 141 -14.17 20.75 7.50
CA GLU A 141 -14.21 19.91 6.29
C GLU A 141 -14.60 20.75 5.08
N LEU A 142 -13.79 20.68 4.02
CA LEU A 142 -13.99 21.41 2.78
C LEU A 142 -14.22 20.46 1.60
N SER A 143 -15.06 20.88 0.66
CA SER A 143 -15.39 20.15 -0.58
C SER A 143 -15.03 20.97 -1.81
N PHE A 144 -14.38 20.31 -2.76
CA PHE A 144 -14.00 20.87 -4.06
C PHE A 144 -14.47 19.93 -5.16
N THR A 145 -15.51 20.34 -5.88
CA THR A 145 -16.21 19.48 -6.83
C THR A 145 -15.93 19.86 -8.27
N ARG A 146 -15.78 18.86 -9.14
CA ARG A 146 -15.85 19.01 -10.60
C ARG A 146 -16.94 18.07 -11.11
N MET A 147 -18.04 18.65 -11.55
CA MET A 147 -19.13 17.90 -12.17
C MET A 147 -18.83 17.67 -13.65
N TRP A 148 -19.28 16.55 -14.19
CA TRP A 148 -19.15 16.25 -15.62
C TRP A 148 -20.47 16.43 -16.37
N ASP A 149 -20.38 16.91 -17.60
CA ASP A 149 -21.47 16.93 -18.58
C ASP A 149 -20.92 16.67 -19.99
N SER A 150 -21.82 16.47 -20.96
CA SER A 150 -21.44 16.12 -22.33
C SER A 150 -20.60 17.17 -23.07
N LEU A 151 -20.54 18.43 -22.60
CA LEU A 151 -19.68 19.46 -23.20
C LEU A 151 -18.19 19.29 -22.82
N LEU A 152 -17.92 18.48 -21.80
CA LEU A 152 -16.59 18.14 -21.30
C LEU A 152 -16.04 16.84 -21.88
N GLU A 153 -16.81 16.16 -22.73
CA GLU A 153 -16.39 14.91 -23.37
C GLU A 153 -15.06 15.07 -24.12
N GLY A 154 -14.18 14.08 -23.95
CA GLY A 154 -12.82 14.06 -24.50
C GLY A 154 -11.82 15.02 -23.84
N LYS A 155 -12.27 15.92 -22.95
CA LYS A 155 -11.40 16.85 -22.20
C LYS A 155 -11.19 16.40 -20.76
N TYR A 156 -12.26 15.96 -20.11
CA TYR A 156 -12.25 15.46 -18.75
C TYR A 156 -12.92 14.10 -18.68
N ILE A 157 -12.45 13.31 -17.72
CA ILE A 157 -13.01 12.00 -17.42
C ILE A 157 -14.51 12.13 -17.11
N PRO A 158 -15.37 11.22 -17.59
CA PRO A 158 -16.80 11.18 -17.29
C PRO A 158 -17.13 10.89 -15.82
N LEU A 159 -16.63 11.69 -14.88
CA LEU A 159 -16.83 11.50 -13.45
C LEU A 159 -17.23 12.81 -12.78
N ASN A 160 -18.22 12.71 -11.89
CA ASN A 160 -18.35 13.67 -10.81
C ASN A 160 -17.28 13.34 -9.78
N ILE A 161 -16.44 14.33 -9.49
CA ILE A 161 -15.35 14.19 -8.52
C ILE A 161 -15.56 15.20 -7.40
N ASP A 162 -15.60 14.73 -6.16
CA ASP A 162 -15.65 15.56 -4.95
C ASP A 162 -14.41 15.29 -4.10
N LYS A 163 -13.44 16.21 -4.13
CA LYS A 163 -12.25 16.15 -3.29
C LYS A 163 -12.54 16.80 -1.95
N ARG A 164 -12.12 16.14 -0.88
CA ARG A 164 -12.38 16.56 0.49
C ARG A 164 -11.07 16.75 1.25
N PHE A 165 -11.05 17.78 2.08
CA PHE A 165 -9.92 18.09 2.96
C PHE A 165 -10.47 18.34 4.36
N ILE A 166 -9.85 17.72 5.36
CA ILE A 166 -10.28 17.82 6.76
C ILE A 166 -9.09 18.23 7.62
N LEU A 167 -9.29 19.24 8.48
CA LEU A 167 -8.36 19.63 9.53
C LEU A 167 -9.05 19.50 10.89
N LEU A 168 -8.41 18.82 11.82
CA LEU A 168 -8.92 18.58 13.17
C LEU A 168 -8.17 19.42 14.21
N ARG A 169 -8.83 19.72 15.32
CA ARG A 169 -8.20 20.37 16.46
C ARG A 169 -7.10 19.50 17.06
N GLY A 170 -5.91 20.09 17.24
CA GLY A 170 -4.77 19.41 17.85
C GLY A 170 -4.18 18.26 17.02
N SER A 171 -4.53 18.11 15.74
CA SER A 171 -3.81 17.22 14.82
C SER A 171 -2.55 17.92 14.28
N SER A 172 -1.44 17.19 14.14
CA SER A 172 -0.23 17.70 13.47
C SER A 172 -0.24 17.30 11.99
N GLY A 173 -1.34 17.61 11.30
CA GLY A 173 -1.57 17.18 9.93
C GLY A 173 -3.00 17.39 9.48
N PHE A 174 -3.30 17.00 8.25
CA PHE A 174 -4.64 17.09 7.64
C PHE A 174 -4.96 15.84 6.85
N TYR A 175 -6.25 15.55 6.68
CA TYR A 175 -6.74 14.40 5.94
C TYR A 175 -7.25 14.81 4.56
N SER A 176 -7.18 13.90 3.59
CA SER A 176 -7.83 14.07 2.30
C SER A 176 -8.42 12.76 1.80
N TYR A 177 -9.60 12.85 1.19
CA TYR A 177 -10.29 11.76 0.52
C TYR A 177 -11.03 12.29 -0.70
N ALA A 178 -11.48 11.41 -1.59
CA ALA A 178 -12.30 11.81 -2.73
C ALA A 178 -13.41 10.81 -3.02
N ILE A 179 -14.54 11.33 -3.51
CA ILE A 179 -15.67 10.52 -3.97
C ILE A 179 -15.74 10.66 -5.49
N TYR A 180 -15.61 9.53 -6.19
CA TYR A 180 -15.77 9.46 -7.65
C TYR A 180 -17.13 8.83 -7.95
N LYS A 181 -17.90 9.44 -8.85
CA LYS A 181 -19.23 8.95 -9.25
C LYS A 181 -19.41 9.04 -10.77
N HIS A 182 -19.61 7.90 -11.41
CA HIS A 182 -20.06 7.75 -12.79
C HIS A 182 -21.58 7.52 -12.83
N LEU A 183 -22.29 8.21 -13.72
CA LEU A 183 -23.72 8.02 -13.92
C LEU A 183 -23.97 7.05 -15.08
N GLN A 184 -25.09 6.34 -15.03
CA GLN A 184 -25.43 5.30 -16.01
C GLN A 184 -25.48 5.85 -17.46
N GLU A 185 -25.83 7.11 -17.65
CA GLU A 185 -26.05 7.74 -18.95
C GLU A 185 -24.75 8.20 -19.62
N TRP A 186 -23.62 8.04 -18.94
CA TRP A 186 -22.35 8.61 -19.34
C TRP A 186 -21.48 7.61 -20.12
N PRO A 187 -20.56 8.12 -20.96
CA PRO A 187 -19.65 7.29 -21.71
C PRO A 187 -18.65 6.60 -20.77
N GLY A 188 -18.28 5.37 -21.13
CA GLY A 188 -17.26 4.62 -20.42
C GLY A 188 -15.88 5.29 -20.50
N PHE A 189 -14.97 4.82 -19.65
CA PHE A 189 -13.59 5.31 -19.57
C PHE A 189 -12.69 4.26 -18.93
N ASP A 190 -11.38 4.46 -19.10
CA ASP A 190 -10.34 3.69 -18.42
C ASP A 190 -9.52 4.64 -17.52
N ILE A 191 -9.18 4.21 -16.31
CA ILE A 191 -8.22 4.87 -15.43
C ILE A 191 -7.01 3.95 -15.30
N GLY A 192 -5.83 4.48 -15.61
CA GLY A 192 -4.55 3.80 -15.39
C GLY A 192 -3.87 4.22 -14.08
N GLU A 193 -4.16 5.40 -13.55
CA GLU A 193 -3.72 5.82 -12.22
C GLU A 193 -4.65 6.86 -11.59
N THR A 194 -4.75 6.89 -10.25
CA THR A 194 -5.21 8.06 -9.52
C THR A 194 -4.55 8.14 -8.14
N ARG A 195 -4.16 9.35 -7.72
CA ARG A 195 -3.32 9.59 -6.54
C ARG A 195 -3.40 11.03 -6.04
N ILE A 196 -2.79 11.27 -4.88
CA ILE A 196 -2.33 12.60 -4.44
C ILE A 196 -0.82 12.69 -4.65
N THR A 197 -0.35 13.82 -5.14
CA THR A 197 1.06 14.13 -5.32
C THR A 197 1.43 15.38 -4.52
N PHE A 198 2.50 15.32 -3.73
CA PHE A 198 3.12 16.47 -3.08
C PHE A 198 4.56 16.66 -3.56
N LYS A 199 4.86 17.86 -4.06
CA LYS A 199 6.21 18.32 -4.41
C LYS A 199 6.73 19.20 -3.28
N LEU A 200 7.63 18.67 -2.48
CA LEU A 200 8.23 19.38 -1.36
C LEU A 200 9.39 20.26 -1.83
N ARG A 201 9.80 21.20 -1.00
CA ARG A 201 10.98 22.05 -1.25
C ARG A 201 12.25 21.23 -1.36
N LYS A 202 12.88 21.24 -2.54
CA LYS A 202 14.13 20.49 -2.78
C LYS A 202 15.32 21.01 -1.96
N ASP A 203 15.29 22.28 -1.57
CA ASP A 203 16.34 22.88 -0.74
C ASP A 203 16.22 22.49 0.73
N MET A 204 15.09 21.92 1.15
CA MET A 204 14.81 21.54 2.53
C MET A 204 14.78 20.03 2.72
N PHE A 205 14.03 19.32 1.89
CA PHE A 205 13.75 17.89 2.03
C PHE A 205 14.68 17.07 1.13
N GLN A 206 15.68 16.45 1.75
CA GLN A 206 16.76 15.75 1.03
C GLN A 206 16.90 14.29 1.44
N TYR A 207 16.27 13.88 2.53
CA TYR A 207 16.35 12.52 3.05
C TYR A 207 14.99 11.85 2.98
N MET A 208 14.91 10.74 2.24
CA MET A 208 13.69 9.96 2.07
C MET A 208 13.70 8.78 3.04
N ALA A 209 12.54 8.45 3.59
CA ALA A 209 12.31 7.21 4.33
C ALA A 209 11.01 6.53 3.86
N ILE A 210 11.12 5.27 3.43
CA ILE A 210 9.99 4.46 2.95
C ILE A 210 9.87 3.10 3.66
N ALA A 211 10.92 2.69 4.38
CA ALA A 211 10.97 1.54 5.27
C ALA A 211 12.15 1.68 6.23
N ASP A 212 12.22 0.90 7.30
CA ASP A 212 13.34 0.91 8.26
C ASP A 212 14.71 0.69 7.59
N ASN A 213 14.76 -0.16 6.56
CA ASN A 213 15.97 -0.48 5.80
C ASN A 213 16.07 0.26 4.46
N ARG A 214 15.11 1.13 4.11
CA ARG A 214 15.09 1.89 2.85
C ARG A 214 14.95 3.37 3.11
N GLN A 215 16.07 3.97 3.52
CA GLN A 215 16.18 5.40 3.80
C GLN A 215 17.52 5.92 3.30
N ARG A 216 17.55 7.13 2.70
CA ARG A 216 18.80 7.72 2.17
C ARG A 216 18.65 9.20 1.90
N LEU A 217 19.81 9.86 1.75
CA LEU A 217 19.90 11.08 0.96
C LEU A 217 19.57 10.75 -0.49
N MET A 218 18.63 11.51 -1.05
CA MET A 218 18.18 11.32 -2.42
C MET A 218 18.90 12.30 -3.36
N PRO A 219 19.06 11.94 -4.64
CA PRO A 219 19.44 12.91 -5.66
C PRO A 219 18.46 14.09 -5.67
N LEU A 220 18.94 15.26 -6.09
CA LEU A 220 18.07 16.41 -6.34
C LEU A 220 17.45 16.29 -7.73
N PRO A 221 16.28 16.90 -7.97
CA PRO A 221 15.69 16.89 -9.31
C PRO A 221 16.59 17.58 -10.36
N ASP A 222 17.48 18.47 -9.94
CA ASP A 222 18.48 19.08 -10.84
C ASP A 222 19.54 18.08 -11.31
N ASP A 223 19.80 17.02 -10.54
CA ASP A 223 20.77 15.98 -10.90
C ASP A 223 20.28 15.14 -12.08
N LEU A 224 18.98 15.20 -12.39
CA LEU A 224 18.36 14.54 -13.54
C LEU A 224 18.36 15.40 -14.81
N LEU A 225 18.97 16.60 -14.77
CA LEU A 225 19.04 17.48 -15.93
C LEU A 225 20.14 17.03 -16.93
N PRO A 226 20.00 17.39 -18.22
CA PRO A 226 21.01 17.09 -19.23
C PRO A 226 22.41 17.55 -18.81
N GLY A 227 23.39 16.64 -18.93
CA GLY A 227 24.79 16.88 -18.53
C GLY A 227 25.12 16.53 -17.08
N ARG A 228 24.12 16.21 -16.25
CA ARG A 228 24.30 15.74 -14.87
C ARG A 228 23.92 14.28 -14.66
N CYS A 229 23.08 13.74 -15.54
CA CYS A 229 22.80 12.32 -15.64
C CYS A 229 22.88 11.82 -17.08
N GLN A 230 22.85 10.50 -17.24
CA GLN A 230 22.66 9.83 -18.51
C GLN A 230 21.47 8.87 -18.39
N THR A 231 20.48 9.02 -19.27
CA THR A 231 19.35 8.10 -19.36
C THR A 231 19.83 6.71 -19.79
N LEU A 232 19.28 5.68 -19.15
CA LEU A 232 19.55 4.28 -19.45
C LEU A 232 18.54 3.76 -20.50
N ALA A 233 18.20 2.46 -20.48
CA ALA A 233 17.30 1.88 -21.47
C ALA A 233 15.86 2.39 -21.35
N TYR A 234 15.45 2.83 -20.15
CA TYR A 234 14.13 3.36 -19.85
C TYR A 234 14.23 4.83 -19.44
N PRO A 235 13.28 5.70 -19.84
CA PRO A 235 13.36 7.13 -19.59
C PRO A 235 13.30 7.49 -18.10
N GLU A 236 12.72 6.64 -17.26
CA GLU A 236 12.68 6.81 -15.81
C GLU A 236 13.99 6.46 -15.09
N ALA A 237 14.87 5.69 -15.72
CA ALA A 237 16.11 5.22 -15.12
C ALA A 237 17.31 6.00 -15.66
N VAL A 238 18.10 6.57 -14.75
CA VAL A 238 19.30 7.35 -15.11
C VAL A 238 20.49 6.93 -14.27
N ILE A 239 21.69 7.06 -14.83
CA ILE A 239 22.93 7.06 -14.05
C ILE A 239 23.35 8.51 -13.75
N LEU A 240 23.70 8.77 -12.50
CA LEU A 240 24.14 10.09 -12.05
C LEU A 240 25.62 10.30 -12.42
N VAL A 241 25.91 11.33 -13.21
CA VAL A 241 27.25 11.62 -13.73
C VAL A 241 27.94 12.73 -12.94
N ASN A 242 27.20 13.78 -12.59
CA ASN A 242 27.69 14.91 -11.82
C ASN A 242 26.60 15.41 -10.86
N PRO A 243 26.22 14.61 -9.84
CA PRO A 243 25.21 15.01 -8.86
C PRO A 243 25.72 16.07 -7.87
N GLU A 244 24.81 16.81 -7.23
CA GLU A 244 25.16 17.83 -6.24
C GLU A 244 25.80 17.19 -5.00
N LEU A 245 25.36 15.98 -4.65
CA LEU A 245 26.00 15.15 -3.64
C LEU A 245 26.98 14.19 -4.32
N PRO A 246 28.31 14.42 -4.25
CA PRO A 246 29.29 13.66 -5.03
C PRO A 246 29.32 12.16 -4.72
N GLU A 247 28.89 11.75 -3.53
CA GLU A 247 28.78 10.36 -3.10
C GLU A 247 27.80 9.54 -3.95
N LEU A 248 26.85 10.20 -4.62
CA LEU A 248 25.87 9.56 -5.51
C LEU A 248 26.39 9.36 -6.94
N THR A 249 27.63 9.79 -7.23
CA THR A 249 28.20 9.68 -8.58
C THR A 249 28.30 8.22 -9.00
N GLY A 250 27.81 7.91 -10.20
CA GLY A 250 27.76 6.57 -10.75
C GLY A 250 26.59 5.72 -10.25
N GLU A 251 25.77 6.23 -9.32
CA GLU A 251 24.58 5.50 -8.90
C GLU A 251 23.44 5.60 -9.92
N VAL A 252 22.64 4.54 -10.00
CA VAL A 252 21.37 4.55 -10.73
C VAL A 252 20.26 5.11 -9.84
N ASP A 253 19.49 6.04 -10.38
CA ASP A 253 18.20 6.45 -9.83
C ASP A 253 17.07 6.04 -10.78
N ASP A 254 16.08 5.35 -10.23
CA ASP A 254 14.83 4.99 -10.89
C ASP A 254 13.71 5.01 -9.84
N LYS A 255 12.65 5.77 -10.12
CA LYS A 255 11.51 5.93 -9.21
C LYS A 255 10.89 4.58 -8.79
N TYR A 256 10.91 3.56 -9.65
CA TYR A 256 10.32 2.24 -9.36
C TYR A 256 11.14 1.43 -8.35
N GLN A 257 12.39 1.81 -8.10
CA GLN A 257 13.18 1.24 -7.03
C GLN A 257 12.59 1.60 -5.65
N TYR A 258 11.77 2.64 -5.55
CA TYR A 258 11.17 3.11 -4.29
C TYR A 258 9.71 2.65 -4.10
N SER A 259 9.27 1.63 -4.83
CA SER A 259 7.93 1.05 -4.63
C SER A 259 7.86 0.16 -3.38
N CYS A 260 6.66 0.05 -2.80
CA CYS A 260 6.34 -0.83 -1.68
C CYS A 260 5.07 -1.65 -1.99
N GLU A 261 5.00 -2.88 -1.48
CA GLU A 261 3.76 -3.66 -1.47
C GLU A 261 2.72 -2.96 -0.58
N ASN A 262 1.43 -3.02 -0.94
CA ASN A 262 0.35 -2.35 -0.21
C ASN A 262 0.38 -2.68 1.30
N LYS A 263 0.56 -3.97 1.64
CA LYS A 263 0.62 -4.44 3.04
C LYS A 263 1.69 -3.74 3.89
N ASP A 264 2.77 -3.26 3.27
CA ASP A 264 3.87 -2.59 3.96
C ASP A 264 3.85 -1.05 3.71
N ASN A 265 3.02 -0.57 2.79
CA ASN A 265 2.94 0.82 2.33
C ASN A 265 1.94 1.63 3.17
N GLN A 266 2.21 1.72 4.47
CA GLN A 266 1.37 2.42 5.45
C GLN A 266 1.90 3.81 5.82
N VAL A 267 3.22 4.02 5.79
CA VAL A 267 3.86 5.33 6.04
C VAL A 267 5.14 5.49 5.23
N HIS A 268 5.31 6.65 4.60
CA HIS A 268 6.54 7.05 3.93
C HIS A 268 6.61 8.57 3.79
N GLY A 269 7.80 9.09 3.52
CA GLY A 269 7.95 10.54 3.48
C GLY A 269 9.37 11.04 3.35
N TRP A 270 9.56 12.26 3.83
CA TRP A 270 10.79 13.04 3.70
C TRP A 270 11.14 13.75 5.00
N ILE A 271 12.44 13.88 5.23
CA ILE A 271 13.04 14.61 6.34
C ILE A 271 13.78 15.83 5.81
N CYS A 272 13.49 16.97 6.42
CA CYS A 272 14.32 18.16 6.41
C CYS A 272 15.19 18.15 7.67
N PHE A 273 16.49 18.42 7.54
CA PHE A 273 17.39 18.48 8.71
C PHE A 273 17.47 19.86 9.34
N LYS A 274 17.05 20.92 8.63
CA LYS A 274 17.22 22.32 9.04
C LYS A 274 16.02 23.19 8.60
N PRO A 275 15.03 23.41 9.48
CA PRO A 275 14.87 22.80 10.80
C PRO A 275 14.50 21.32 10.70
N LEU A 276 14.62 20.57 11.81
CA LEU A 276 14.39 19.13 11.82
C LEU A 276 12.89 18.83 11.77
N VAL A 277 12.37 18.61 10.56
CA VAL A 277 10.94 18.47 10.25
C VAL A 277 10.72 17.27 9.33
N GLY A 278 9.71 16.46 9.62
CA GLY A 278 9.25 15.36 8.79
C GLY A 278 7.94 15.68 8.06
N PHE A 279 7.82 15.19 6.83
CA PHE A 279 6.59 15.20 6.04
C PHE A 279 6.24 13.76 5.67
N TRP A 280 5.07 13.28 6.08
CA TRP A 280 4.69 11.86 5.99
C TRP A 280 3.33 11.67 5.35
N GLN A 281 3.23 10.70 4.45
CA GLN A 281 1.98 10.18 3.92
C GLN A 281 1.62 8.92 4.71
N ILE A 282 0.48 8.93 5.39
CA ILE A 282 -0.04 7.78 6.15
C ILE A 282 -1.29 7.24 5.46
N THR A 283 -1.30 5.93 5.19
CA THR A 283 -2.44 5.18 4.68
C THR A 283 -2.90 4.18 5.75
N PRO A 284 -3.99 4.45 6.48
CA PRO A 284 -4.44 3.60 7.58
C PRO A 284 -5.14 2.30 7.13
N SER A 285 -5.65 2.27 5.91
CA SER A 285 -6.40 1.14 5.35
C SER A 285 -6.15 1.03 3.86
N ASP A 286 -6.04 -0.21 3.37
CA ASP A 286 -5.92 -0.55 1.96
C ASP A 286 -7.28 -0.80 1.28
N GLU A 287 -8.41 -0.59 1.97
CA GLU A 287 -9.73 -1.03 1.47
C GLU A 287 -10.10 -0.51 0.09
N PHE A 288 -9.64 0.69 -0.24
CA PHE A 288 -9.88 1.38 -1.49
C PHE A 288 -8.78 1.14 -2.54
N ARG A 289 -7.65 0.54 -2.16
CA ARG A 289 -6.56 0.18 -3.08
C ARG A 289 -6.95 -1.04 -3.92
N THR A 290 -6.15 -1.33 -4.92
CA THR A 290 -6.44 -2.36 -5.93
C THR A 290 -5.46 -3.53 -5.83
N ALA A 291 -5.89 -4.71 -6.30
CA ALA A 291 -5.07 -5.92 -6.43
C ALA A 291 -4.50 -6.52 -5.13
N GLY A 292 -5.17 -6.28 -4.00
CA GLY A 292 -4.85 -6.92 -2.72
C GLY A 292 -3.49 -6.50 -2.11
N PRO A 293 -2.99 -7.28 -1.12
CA PRO A 293 -1.89 -6.86 -0.24
C PRO A 293 -0.51 -6.85 -0.91
N LEU A 294 -0.28 -7.69 -1.93
CA LEU A 294 1.03 -7.84 -2.59
C LEU A 294 1.23 -6.85 -3.75
N LYS A 295 0.19 -6.08 -4.13
CA LYS A 295 0.32 -5.08 -5.19
C LYS A 295 1.34 -4.01 -4.79
N GLN A 296 2.34 -3.81 -5.64
CA GLN A 296 3.33 -2.76 -5.46
C GLN A 296 2.85 -1.42 -6.00
N ASN A 297 3.09 -0.36 -5.23
CA ASN A 297 2.81 1.02 -5.60
C ASN A 297 3.99 1.93 -5.26
N LEU A 298 4.11 3.02 -6.02
CA LEU A 298 5.10 4.07 -5.78
C LEU A 298 4.84 4.76 -4.43
N THR A 299 5.92 5.24 -3.81
CA THR A 299 5.86 5.93 -2.51
C THR A 299 6.43 7.35 -2.63
N SER A 300 7.58 7.62 -2.01
CA SER A 300 8.40 8.81 -2.20
C SER A 300 9.51 8.54 -3.21
N HIS A 301 9.93 9.55 -3.97
CA HIS A 301 11.03 9.45 -4.93
C HIS A 301 11.65 10.82 -5.26
N VAL A 302 12.74 10.81 -6.04
CA VAL A 302 13.50 12.00 -6.48
C VAL A 302 12.63 13.21 -6.83
N GLY A 303 13.09 14.41 -6.45
CA GLY A 303 12.34 15.66 -6.62
C GLY A 303 11.43 16.00 -5.45
N PRO A 304 11.96 15.95 -4.21
CA PRO A 304 11.31 15.34 -3.03
C PRO A 304 9.80 15.21 -3.19
N THR A 305 9.42 14.15 -3.88
CA THR A 305 8.02 13.87 -4.23
C THR A 305 7.49 12.84 -3.27
N THR A 306 6.28 13.05 -2.76
CA THR A 306 5.52 12.07 -1.96
C THR A 306 4.22 11.76 -2.66
N LEU A 307 3.91 10.48 -2.86
CA LEU A 307 2.68 10.03 -3.51
C LEU A 307 1.78 9.30 -2.52
N ALA A 308 0.48 9.57 -2.56
CA ALA A 308 -0.56 8.73 -1.98
C ALA A 308 -1.26 7.99 -3.12
N MET A 309 -0.82 6.77 -3.43
CA MET A 309 -1.36 5.96 -4.53
C MET A 309 -2.66 5.26 -4.12
N PHE A 310 -3.73 5.45 -4.90
CA PHE A 310 -5.01 4.75 -4.72
C PHE A 310 -5.20 3.65 -5.75
N HIS A 311 -4.85 3.93 -7.01
CA HIS A 311 -4.93 2.97 -8.10
C HIS A 311 -3.77 3.18 -9.07
N SER A 312 -3.25 2.08 -9.61
CA SER A 312 -2.25 2.12 -10.68
C SER A 312 -2.13 0.79 -11.41
N SER A 313 -1.99 0.86 -12.74
CA SER A 313 -1.64 -0.26 -13.61
C SER A 313 -0.17 -0.71 -13.52
N HIS A 314 0.67 -0.06 -12.71
CA HIS A 314 2.07 -0.48 -12.52
C HIS A 314 2.14 -1.95 -12.04
N TYR A 315 3.11 -2.70 -12.58
CA TYR A 315 3.40 -4.11 -12.26
C TYR A 315 2.38 -5.17 -12.73
N ALA A 316 1.30 -4.76 -13.40
CA ALA A 316 0.36 -5.70 -14.04
C ALA A 316 -0.17 -5.23 -15.42
N GLY A 317 0.13 -4.00 -15.82
CA GLY A 317 -0.28 -3.48 -17.11
C GLY A 317 -1.81 -3.42 -17.25
N LYS A 318 -2.33 -3.87 -18.39
CA LYS A 318 -3.75 -3.74 -18.75
C LYS A 318 -4.70 -4.48 -17.80
N ASP A 319 -4.21 -5.52 -17.12
CA ASP A 319 -5.04 -6.33 -16.21
C ASP A 319 -5.44 -5.56 -14.95
N LEU A 320 -4.76 -4.44 -14.66
CA LEU A 320 -5.09 -3.51 -13.57
C LEU A 320 -5.46 -2.11 -14.07
N VAL A 321 -6.11 -2.02 -15.23
CA VAL A 321 -6.73 -0.78 -15.69
C VAL A 321 -8.19 -0.78 -15.25
N LEU A 322 -8.59 0.20 -14.43
CA LEU A 322 -9.97 0.36 -13.99
C LEU A 322 -10.81 0.84 -15.18
N SER A 323 -11.64 -0.06 -15.71
CA SER A 323 -12.43 0.19 -16.93
C SER A 323 -13.92 0.23 -16.61
N ILE A 324 -14.57 1.37 -16.77
CA ILE A 324 -16.02 1.55 -16.61
C ILE A 324 -16.69 1.52 -17.98
N SER A 325 -17.69 0.65 -18.14
CA SER A 325 -18.43 0.52 -19.39
C SER A 325 -19.44 1.66 -19.58
N PRO A 326 -19.79 2.04 -20.82
CA PRO A 326 -20.96 2.87 -21.05
C PRO A 326 -22.20 2.20 -20.44
N GLY A 327 -23.03 2.94 -19.70
CA GLY A 327 -24.18 2.33 -19.02
C GLY A 327 -23.93 1.83 -17.60
N GLU A 328 -22.69 1.80 -17.12
CA GLU A 328 -22.32 1.20 -15.83
C GLU A 328 -22.26 2.25 -14.71
N PRO A 329 -23.28 2.40 -13.85
CA PRO A 329 -23.18 3.30 -12.71
C PRO A 329 -22.08 2.80 -11.76
N TRP A 330 -21.22 3.71 -11.30
CA TRP A 330 -20.13 3.36 -10.41
C TRP A 330 -19.88 4.49 -9.42
N LYS A 331 -19.59 4.13 -8.17
CA LYS A 331 -19.21 5.09 -7.13
C LYS A 331 -18.17 4.46 -6.21
N LYS A 332 -17.11 5.21 -5.90
CA LYS A 332 -16.08 4.79 -4.94
C LYS A 332 -15.55 5.97 -4.14
N VAL A 333 -15.23 5.70 -2.88
CA VAL A 333 -14.49 6.59 -1.99
C VAL A 333 -13.04 6.13 -1.89
N PHE A 334 -12.11 7.06 -2.13
CA PHE A 334 -10.68 6.86 -1.97
C PHE A 334 -10.16 7.62 -0.75
N GLY A 335 -9.50 6.93 0.19
CA GLY A 335 -9.08 7.48 1.48
C GLY A 335 -10.17 7.38 2.55
N PRO A 336 -10.09 8.16 3.65
CA PRO A 336 -9.08 9.20 3.88
C PRO A 336 -7.65 8.71 4.12
N VAL A 337 -6.69 9.41 3.50
CA VAL A 337 -5.26 9.35 3.86
C VAL A 337 -4.90 10.55 4.72
N PHE A 338 -3.86 10.42 5.55
CA PHE A 338 -3.41 11.45 6.47
C PHE A 338 -2.03 11.99 6.07
N ILE A 339 -1.91 13.30 5.97
CA ILE A 339 -0.64 13.99 5.76
C ILE A 339 -0.15 14.47 7.12
N TYR A 340 0.80 13.74 7.69
CA TYR A 340 1.34 13.96 9.02
C TYR A 340 2.65 14.75 8.97
N LEU A 341 2.80 15.67 9.92
CA LEU A 341 3.96 16.52 10.09
C LEU A 341 4.45 16.38 11.53
N ASN A 342 5.75 16.21 11.71
CA ASN A 342 6.38 16.25 13.03
C ASN A 342 7.66 17.08 12.98
N SER A 343 8.09 17.54 14.15
CA SER A 343 9.38 18.20 14.33
C SER A 343 10.07 17.66 15.57
N ALA A 344 11.39 17.78 15.60
CA ALA A 344 12.21 17.39 16.73
C ALA A 344 12.74 18.62 17.47
N SER A 345 12.84 18.49 18.79
CA SER A 345 13.39 19.50 19.69
C SER A 345 14.92 19.41 19.77
N ASN A 346 15.57 20.44 20.35
CA ASN A 346 17.03 20.49 20.46
C ASN A 346 17.58 19.26 21.21
N GLY A 347 18.28 18.38 20.49
CA GLY A 347 18.92 17.17 21.02
C GLY A 347 18.39 15.86 20.44
N GLU A 348 17.27 15.88 19.73
CA GLU A 348 16.74 14.76 18.95
C GLU A 348 17.35 14.73 17.54
N ASP A 349 17.51 13.54 16.95
CA ASP A 349 18.09 13.33 15.63
C ASP A 349 17.04 12.88 14.59
N ALA A 350 17.42 12.82 13.32
CA ALA A 350 16.49 12.48 12.23
C ALA A 350 15.75 11.14 12.37
N PRO A 351 16.37 10.05 12.90
CA PRO A 351 15.67 8.81 13.22
C PRO A 351 14.42 9.00 14.09
N PHE A 352 14.41 9.95 15.02
CA PHE A 352 13.24 10.23 15.86
C PHE A 352 12.00 10.56 15.03
N LEU A 353 12.14 11.36 13.95
CA LEU A 353 11.00 11.76 13.12
C LEU A 353 10.35 10.55 12.44
N TRP A 354 11.14 9.57 12.04
CA TRP A 354 10.64 8.33 11.42
C TRP A 354 9.92 7.44 12.44
N GLU A 355 10.50 7.23 13.62
CA GLU A 355 9.86 6.44 14.68
C GLU A 355 8.55 7.07 15.14
N ASP A 356 8.50 8.39 15.29
CA ASP A 356 7.27 9.12 15.62
C ASP A 356 6.22 9.02 14.50
N ALA A 357 6.62 9.07 13.22
CA ALA A 357 5.70 8.84 12.11
C ALA A 357 5.11 7.42 12.10
N LYS A 358 5.90 6.40 12.45
CA LYS A 358 5.40 5.02 12.62
C LYS A 358 4.41 4.92 13.79
N MET A 359 4.68 5.58 14.92
CA MET A 359 3.75 5.63 16.05
C MET A 359 2.44 6.31 15.67
N GLN A 360 2.50 7.44 14.94
CA GLN A 360 1.30 8.10 14.44
C GLN A 360 0.55 7.19 13.46
N MET A 361 1.24 6.51 12.56
CA MET A 361 0.62 5.58 11.61
C MET A 361 -0.14 4.47 12.34
N MET A 362 0.44 3.87 13.37
CA MET A 362 -0.25 2.88 14.20
C MET A 362 -1.52 3.46 14.87
N ALA A 363 -1.48 4.70 15.34
CA ALA A 363 -2.64 5.37 15.90
C ALA A 363 -3.76 5.61 14.86
N GLU A 364 -3.40 6.00 13.63
CA GLU A 364 -4.35 6.15 12.53
C GLU A 364 -4.98 4.80 12.12
N VAL A 365 -4.18 3.71 12.05
CA VAL A 365 -4.68 2.35 11.78
C VAL A 365 -5.66 1.91 12.87
N GLN A 366 -5.36 2.17 14.15
CA GLN A 366 -6.26 1.83 15.26
C GLN A 366 -7.54 2.67 15.29
N SER A 367 -7.48 3.90 14.76
CA SER A 367 -8.62 4.82 14.69
C SER A 367 -9.50 4.58 13.46
N TRP A 368 -9.09 3.69 12.55
CA TRP A 368 -9.85 3.37 11.35
C TRP A 368 -11.06 2.46 11.66
N PRO A 369 -12.24 2.71 11.07
CA PRO A 369 -12.60 3.83 10.21
C PRO A 369 -12.92 5.10 11.01
N TYR A 370 -12.59 6.25 10.45
CA TYR A 370 -12.79 7.53 11.14
C TYR A 370 -14.27 7.90 11.32
N SER A 371 -14.60 8.53 12.44
CA SER A 371 -15.97 9.01 12.72
C SER A 371 -16.27 10.42 12.19
N PHE A 372 -15.23 11.20 11.87
CA PHE A 372 -15.31 12.62 11.54
C PHE A 372 -15.65 12.96 10.07
N PRO A 373 -15.38 12.12 9.04
CA PRO A 373 -15.84 12.43 7.68
C PRO A 373 -17.36 12.47 7.64
N VAL A 374 -17.95 13.55 7.12
CA VAL A 374 -19.42 13.72 7.14
C VAL A 374 -20.14 13.23 5.90
N SER A 375 -19.40 12.80 4.87
CA SER A 375 -20.01 12.25 3.66
C SER A 375 -20.76 10.95 3.96
N GLU A 376 -22.01 10.85 3.53
CA GLU A 376 -22.81 9.62 3.58
C GLU A 376 -22.24 8.51 2.67
N ASP A 377 -21.37 8.85 1.72
CA ASP A 377 -20.69 7.86 0.86
C ASP A 377 -19.54 7.17 1.60
N PHE A 378 -19.07 7.73 2.72
CA PHE A 378 -18.08 7.09 3.59
C PHE A 378 -18.79 6.36 4.73
N GLN A 379 -18.77 5.02 4.71
CA GLN A 379 -19.37 4.22 5.77
C GLN A 379 -18.58 4.37 7.07
N LYS A 380 -19.27 4.68 8.15
CA LYS A 380 -18.71 4.77 9.51
C LYS A 380 -18.57 3.38 10.14
N SER A 381 -17.96 3.33 11.33
CA SER A 381 -17.67 2.06 12.02
C SER A 381 -18.94 1.24 12.27
N GLU A 382 -20.02 1.88 12.71
CA GLU A 382 -21.32 1.27 13.00
C GLU A 382 -22.07 0.80 11.74
N GLU A 383 -21.70 1.33 10.58
CA GLU A 383 -22.30 0.98 9.28
C GLU A 383 -21.60 -0.20 8.61
N ARG A 384 -20.48 -0.66 9.19
CA ARG A 384 -19.62 -1.73 8.65
C ARG A 384 -19.84 -3.04 9.41
N GLY A 385 -19.38 -4.14 8.81
CA GLY A 385 -19.43 -5.47 9.40
C GLY A 385 -18.05 -6.05 9.74
N ASN A 386 -18.05 -7.17 10.43
CA ASN A 386 -16.86 -7.95 10.80
C ASN A 386 -17.05 -9.42 10.43
N VAL A 387 -15.96 -10.08 10.07
CA VAL A 387 -15.91 -11.52 9.79
C VAL A 387 -14.74 -12.15 10.53
N CYS A 388 -14.98 -13.27 11.19
CA CYS A 388 -13.94 -14.10 11.80
C CYS A 388 -14.14 -15.58 11.46
N GLY A 389 -13.11 -16.37 11.73
CA GLY A 389 -13.14 -17.81 11.54
C GLY A 389 -11.75 -18.41 11.67
N ARG A 390 -11.60 -19.66 11.27
CA ARG A 390 -10.34 -20.37 11.23
C ARG A 390 -10.13 -21.06 9.90
N LEU A 391 -8.99 -20.82 9.25
CA LEU A 391 -8.60 -21.52 8.05
C LEU A 391 -7.72 -22.72 8.39
N LEU A 392 -8.03 -23.86 7.80
CA LEU A 392 -7.26 -25.09 7.88
C LEU A 392 -6.88 -25.54 6.47
N VAL A 393 -5.77 -26.24 6.36
CA VAL A 393 -5.37 -26.89 5.11
C VAL A 393 -5.53 -28.40 5.24
N LYS A 394 -6.11 -29.02 4.22
CA LYS A 394 -6.21 -30.48 4.12
C LYS A 394 -5.52 -30.92 2.83
N ASP A 395 -4.25 -31.30 2.97
CA ASP A 395 -3.48 -31.91 1.90
C ASP A 395 -3.18 -33.37 2.23
N ARG A 396 -4.01 -34.25 1.67
CA ARG A 396 -3.93 -35.72 1.81
C ARG A 396 -2.59 -36.34 1.39
N ASN A 397 -1.76 -35.61 0.65
CA ASN A 397 -0.44 -36.10 0.25
C ASN A 397 0.68 -35.71 1.24
N ILE A 398 0.36 -34.86 2.22
CA ILE A 398 1.27 -34.40 3.28
C ILE A 398 0.86 -34.99 4.62
N SER A 399 -0.43 -34.95 4.95
CA SER A 399 -0.99 -35.39 6.22
C SER A 399 -2.45 -35.83 6.06
N ASP A 400 -2.87 -36.86 6.78
CA ASP A 400 -4.29 -37.25 6.89
C ASP A 400 -5.08 -36.31 7.82
N ASP A 401 -4.39 -35.64 8.75
CA ASP A 401 -4.95 -34.63 9.66
C ASP A 401 -4.94 -33.23 9.04
N TYR A 402 -5.80 -32.34 9.57
CA TYR A 402 -5.80 -30.91 9.22
C TYR A 402 -4.50 -30.23 9.65
N ILE A 403 -3.94 -29.45 8.73
CA ILE A 403 -2.77 -28.60 8.95
C ILE A 403 -3.25 -27.18 9.27
N LEU A 404 -2.64 -26.54 10.26
CA LEU A 404 -2.96 -25.16 10.62
C LEU A 404 -2.50 -24.21 9.51
N ALA A 405 -3.39 -23.32 9.04
CA ALA A 405 -3.06 -22.35 7.99
C ALA A 405 -2.31 -21.13 8.57
N SER A 406 -1.18 -21.39 9.23
CA SER A 406 -0.38 -20.36 9.91
C SER A 406 0.06 -19.27 8.94
N GLY A 407 -0.26 -18.02 9.28
CA GLY A 407 0.17 -16.87 8.49
C GLY A 407 -0.51 -16.75 7.12
N ALA A 408 -1.60 -17.50 6.87
CA ALA A 408 -2.40 -17.38 5.66
C ALA A 408 -2.90 -15.96 5.45
N TYR A 409 -2.95 -15.52 4.21
CA TYR A 409 -3.65 -14.28 3.86
C TYR A 409 -5.11 -14.64 3.60
N VAL A 410 -6.01 -13.98 4.32
CA VAL A 410 -7.46 -14.18 4.21
C VAL A 410 -8.10 -12.85 3.92
N GLY A 411 -8.98 -12.79 2.93
CA GLY A 411 -9.61 -11.54 2.52
C GLY A 411 -10.98 -11.68 1.92
N LEU A 412 -11.71 -10.57 1.91
CA LEU A 412 -12.98 -10.40 1.22
C LEU A 412 -12.76 -9.50 0.03
N ALA A 413 -13.25 -9.93 -1.12
CA ALA A 413 -13.27 -9.16 -2.37
C ALA A 413 -14.59 -9.45 -3.10
N PRO A 414 -14.98 -8.64 -4.10
CA PRO A 414 -16.18 -8.86 -4.87
C PRO A 414 -16.25 -10.29 -5.43
N PRO A 415 -17.46 -10.85 -5.61
CA PRO A 415 -17.62 -12.22 -6.04
C PRO A 415 -16.96 -12.51 -7.39
N GLY A 416 -16.33 -13.66 -7.52
CA GLY A 416 -15.60 -14.04 -8.72
C GLY A 416 -14.92 -15.41 -8.65
N ASP A 417 -14.10 -15.71 -9.64
CA ASP A 417 -13.32 -16.95 -9.70
C ASP A 417 -12.19 -16.96 -8.66
N ALA A 418 -11.68 -18.14 -8.32
CA ALA A 418 -10.51 -18.24 -7.45
C ALA A 418 -9.35 -17.41 -8.01
N GLY A 419 -8.77 -16.53 -7.17
CA GLY A 419 -7.69 -15.62 -7.57
C GLY A 419 -8.12 -14.31 -8.24
N SER A 420 -9.42 -14.10 -8.54
CA SER A 420 -9.92 -12.89 -9.22
C SER A 420 -9.65 -11.59 -8.46
N TRP A 421 -9.51 -11.66 -7.14
CA TRP A 421 -9.15 -10.54 -6.27
C TRP A 421 -7.83 -9.85 -6.67
N GLN A 422 -6.92 -10.56 -7.34
CA GLN A 422 -5.63 -10.02 -7.80
C GLN A 422 -5.76 -9.00 -8.92
N THR A 423 -6.85 -9.05 -9.69
CA THR A 423 -7.14 -8.12 -10.78
C THR A 423 -8.31 -7.19 -10.49
N GLU A 424 -8.91 -7.33 -9.31
CA GLU A 424 -9.99 -6.46 -8.86
C GLU A 424 -9.50 -5.03 -8.62
N CYS A 425 -10.14 -4.08 -9.30
CA CYS A 425 -9.77 -2.67 -9.32
C CYS A 425 -10.93 -1.67 -9.18
N LYS A 426 -12.18 -2.12 -9.28
CA LYS A 426 -13.39 -1.27 -9.24
C LYS A 426 -13.90 -1.07 -7.83
N ASP A 427 -13.94 -2.10 -7.01
CA ASP A 427 -14.62 -2.12 -5.73
C ASP A 427 -13.62 -2.25 -4.57
N TYR A 428 -14.11 -2.61 -3.38
CA TYR A 428 -13.34 -2.68 -2.14
C TYR A 428 -12.83 -4.10 -1.87
N GLN A 429 -11.67 -4.19 -1.22
CA GLN A 429 -11.14 -5.45 -0.72
C GLN A 429 -10.60 -5.30 0.70
N PHE A 430 -10.70 -6.36 1.50
CA PHE A 430 -10.31 -6.34 2.92
C PHE A 430 -9.45 -7.55 3.20
N TRP A 431 -8.29 -7.37 3.82
CA TRP A 431 -7.30 -8.43 4.00
C TRP A 431 -6.76 -8.45 5.42
N THR A 432 -6.46 -9.66 5.91
CA THR A 432 -5.80 -9.90 7.19
C THR A 432 -4.85 -11.09 7.07
N ARG A 433 -4.01 -11.28 8.10
CA ARG A 433 -3.21 -12.51 8.24
C ARG A 433 -3.79 -13.37 9.35
N ALA A 434 -3.91 -14.66 9.08
CA ALA A 434 -4.25 -15.64 10.10
C ALA A 434 -3.10 -15.78 11.11
N ASP A 435 -3.45 -16.04 12.36
CA ASP A 435 -2.48 -16.33 13.42
C ASP A 435 -1.81 -17.71 13.23
N GLU A 436 -0.96 -18.10 14.20
CA GLU A 436 -0.25 -19.38 14.16
C GLU A 436 -1.17 -20.61 14.16
N ASN A 437 -2.43 -20.45 14.60
CA ASN A 437 -3.44 -21.50 14.66
C ASN A 437 -4.44 -21.43 13.50
N GLY A 438 -4.25 -20.51 12.56
CA GLY A 438 -5.13 -20.30 11.40
C GLY A 438 -6.36 -19.44 11.70
N TYR A 439 -6.49 -18.85 12.89
CA TYR A 439 -7.62 -17.95 13.18
C TYR A 439 -7.41 -16.60 12.50
N PHE A 440 -8.47 -16.06 11.92
CA PHE A 440 -8.45 -14.76 11.26
C PHE A 440 -9.61 -13.88 11.72
N SER A 441 -9.41 -12.57 11.64
CA SER A 441 -10.46 -11.56 11.85
C SER A 441 -10.25 -10.43 10.86
N ILE A 442 -11.27 -10.18 10.05
CA ILE A 442 -11.37 -9.05 9.12
C ILE A 442 -12.40 -8.10 9.69
N LYS A 443 -11.98 -6.88 10.01
CA LYS A 443 -12.82 -5.88 10.68
C LYS A 443 -13.19 -4.73 9.76
N SER A 444 -14.26 -4.02 10.11
CA SER A 444 -14.64 -2.75 9.47
C SER A 444 -14.87 -2.86 7.95
N ILE A 445 -15.52 -3.95 7.53
CA ILE A 445 -15.82 -4.27 6.14
C ILE A 445 -17.02 -3.44 5.67
N CYS A 446 -16.91 -2.77 4.52
CA CYS A 446 -18.05 -2.08 3.90
C CYS A 446 -19.20 -3.06 3.62
N THR A 447 -20.44 -2.59 3.70
CA THR A 447 -21.58 -3.42 3.32
C THR A 447 -21.50 -3.83 1.85
N GLY A 448 -21.85 -5.08 1.56
CA GLY A 448 -21.80 -5.61 0.19
C GLY A 448 -21.82 -7.13 0.15
N ASP A 449 -21.83 -7.66 -1.06
CA ASP A 449 -21.68 -9.08 -1.32
C ASP A 449 -20.22 -9.37 -1.65
N TYR A 450 -19.64 -10.38 -1.00
CA TYR A 450 -18.24 -10.75 -1.17
C TYR A 450 -18.08 -12.27 -1.31
N ASN A 451 -16.98 -12.71 -1.91
CA ASN A 451 -16.44 -14.03 -1.63
C ASN A 451 -15.26 -13.90 -0.66
N LEU A 452 -15.07 -14.92 0.19
CA LEU A 452 -13.85 -15.06 0.98
C LEU A 452 -12.79 -15.77 0.15
N TYR A 453 -11.63 -15.16 0.06
CA TYR A 453 -10.44 -15.67 -0.62
C TYR A 453 -9.33 -15.91 0.40
N ALA A 454 -8.46 -16.87 0.11
CA ALA A 454 -7.23 -17.02 0.86
C ALA A 454 -6.11 -17.67 0.04
N TRP A 455 -4.87 -17.48 0.50
CA TRP A 455 -3.76 -18.35 0.15
C TRP A 455 -2.91 -18.59 1.38
N VAL A 456 -2.27 -19.75 1.42
CA VAL A 456 -1.46 -20.18 2.56
C VAL A 456 -0.02 -20.31 2.07
N PRO A 457 0.94 -19.50 2.55
CA PRO A 457 2.34 -19.66 2.18
C PRO A 457 2.80 -21.11 2.37
N GLY A 458 3.40 -21.69 1.32
CA GLY A 458 3.81 -23.10 1.31
C GLY A 458 2.77 -24.07 0.77
N PHE A 459 1.58 -23.59 0.38
CA PHE A 459 0.59 -24.39 -0.35
C PHE A 459 0.22 -23.73 -1.68
N LEU A 460 0.17 -24.55 -2.73
CA LEU A 460 -0.22 -24.11 -4.08
C LEU A 460 -1.68 -23.67 -4.11
N GLY A 461 -2.02 -22.75 -5.02
CA GLY A 461 -3.38 -22.41 -5.41
C GLY A 461 -4.03 -21.27 -4.61
N ASP A 462 -5.24 -20.92 -5.04
CA ASP A 462 -6.08 -19.90 -4.44
C ASP A 462 -7.33 -20.54 -3.83
N TYR A 463 -7.54 -20.33 -2.53
CA TYR A 463 -8.78 -20.68 -1.88
C TYR A 463 -9.86 -19.64 -2.20
N ARG A 464 -11.07 -20.12 -2.48
CA ARG A 464 -12.30 -19.33 -2.52
C ARG A 464 -13.40 -20.09 -1.78
N PHE A 465 -14.04 -19.43 -0.83
CA PHE A 465 -15.26 -19.95 -0.22
C PHE A 465 -16.44 -19.75 -1.18
N ASP A 466 -17.13 -20.82 -1.54
CA ASP A 466 -18.15 -20.82 -2.60
C ASP A 466 -19.39 -20.00 -2.27
N ALA A 467 -19.79 -19.93 -1.00
CA ALA A 467 -20.95 -19.13 -0.62
C ALA A 467 -20.61 -17.63 -0.59
N ILE A 468 -21.58 -16.82 -1.00
CA ILE A 468 -21.51 -15.37 -0.88
C ILE A 468 -21.57 -14.99 0.61
N VAL A 469 -20.60 -14.20 1.03
CA VAL A 469 -20.56 -13.55 2.34
C VAL A 469 -21.25 -12.20 2.20
N ASN A 470 -22.49 -12.12 2.67
CA ASN A 470 -23.28 -10.88 2.66
C ASN A 470 -22.98 -10.07 3.93
N ILE A 471 -22.35 -8.91 3.76
CA ILE A 471 -22.01 -7.98 4.84
C ILE A 471 -23.09 -6.91 4.93
N ILE A 472 -23.74 -6.83 6.08
CA ILE A 472 -24.74 -5.82 6.41
C ILE A 472 -24.24 -4.95 7.57
N SER A 473 -24.83 -3.76 7.72
CA SER A 473 -24.43 -2.81 8.76
C SER A 473 -24.45 -3.44 10.15
N GLY A 474 -23.34 -3.28 10.87
CA GLY A 474 -23.16 -3.76 12.24
C GLY A 474 -23.06 -5.27 12.39
N CYS A 475 -22.96 -6.05 11.31
CA CYS A 475 -22.90 -7.50 11.43
C CYS A 475 -21.57 -7.97 12.03
N ASP A 476 -21.62 -9.05 12.79
CA ASP A 476 -20.45 -9.81 13.24
C ASP A 476 -20.69 -11.27 12.89
N MET A 477 -19.88 -11.80 11.98
CA MET A 477 -20.07 -13.12 11.39
C MET A 477 -18.91 -14.05 11.75
N ASP A 478 -19.22 -15.12 12.45
CA ASP A 478 -18.30 -16.24 12.67
C ASP A 478 -18.55 -17.32 11.61
N MET A 479 -17.54 -17.57 10.77
CA MET A 479 -17.59 -18.58 9.71
C MET A 479 -17.16 -19.97 10.20
N GLY A 480 -16.74 -20.10 11.45
CA GLY A 480 -16.22 -21.34 12.02
C GLY A 480 -14.95 -21.82 11.30
N ASP A 481 -14.81 -23.14 11.20
CA ASP A 481 -13.69 -23.77 10.51
C ASP A 481 -13.94 -23.85 9.00
N LEU A 482 -13.03 -23.23 8.24
CA LEU A 482 -12.95 -23.30 6.80
C LEU A 482 -11.80 -24.23 6.39
N VAL A 483 -12.02 -25.08 5.40
CA VAL A 483 -11.02 -26.05 4.94
C VAL A 483 -10.60 -25.73 3.52
N TYR A 484 -9.33 -25.42 3.34
CA TYR A 484 -8.68 -25.33 2.05
C TYR A 484 -8.11 -26.69 1.64
N GLU A 485 -8.56 -27.22 0.51
CA GLU A 485 -7.95 -28.38 -0.15
C GLU A 485 -7.11 -27.88 -1.34
N PRO A 486 -5.77 -27.84 -1.24
CA PRO A 486 -4.91 -27.39 -2.34
C PRO A 486 -5.14 -28.22 -3.60
N PRO A 487 -5.02 -27.63 -4.82
CA PRO A 487 -5.34 -28.27 -6.09
C PRO A 487 -4.25 -29.28 -6.49
N ARG A 488 -4.17 -30.39 -5.76
CA ARG A 488 -3.15 -31.41 -5.89
C ARG A 488 -3.76 -32.75 -6.30
N ASP A 489 -3.31 -33.26 -7.44
CA ASP A 489 -3.75 -34.56 -7.98
C ASP A 489 -3.04 -35.76 -7.34
N GLY A 490 -1.86 -35.57 -6.77
CA GLY A 490 -1.07 -36.63 -6.12
C GLY A 490 0.20 -36.13 -5.42
N PRO A 491 1.04 -37.04 -4.90
CA PRO A 491 2.25 -36.67 -4.17
C PRO A 491 3.23 -35.85 -5.01
N THR A 492 3.89 -34.86 -4.39
CA THR A 492 4.96 -34.08 -5.03
C THR A 492 6.13 -34.99 -5.40
N LEU A 493 6.50 -35.04 -6.69
CA LEU A 493 7.73 -35.71 -7.13
C LEU A 493 8.96 -34.83 -6.93
N TRP A 494 8.82 -33.53 -7.24
CA TRP A 494 9.81 -32.49 -7.05
C TRP A 494 9.13 -31.12 -7.03
N GLU A 495 9.78 -30.13 -6.42
CA GLU A 495 9.33 -28.74 -6.31
C GLU A 495 10.56 -27.82 -6.39
N ILE A 496 10.39 -26.66 -7.02
CA ILE A 496 11.43 -25.63 -7.14
C ILE A 496 10.86 -24.35 -6.52
N GLY A 497 11.45 -23.89 -5.43
CA GLY A 497 10.97 -22.74 -4.66
C GLY A 497 9.86 -23.09 -3.67
N ILE A 498 9.20 -22.06 -3.17
CA ILE A 498 8.12 -22.15 -2.17
C ILE A 498 6.88 -21.45 -2.76
N PRO A 499 5.69 -22.05 -2.72
CA PRO A 499 4.48 -21.39 -3.19
C PRO A 499 3.99 -20.37 -2.16
N ASP A 500 4.71 -19.26 -2.04
CA ASP A 500 4.42 -18.14 -1.13
C ASP A 500 4.17 -16.81 -1.88
N ARG A 501 4.14 -16.86 -3.22
CA ARG A 501 4.00 -15.73 -4.15
C ARG A 501 5.19 -14.76 -4.15
N SER A 502 6.35 -15.24 -3.71
CA SER A 502 7.63 -14.55 -3.79
C SER A 502 8.58 -15.23 -4.77
N ALA A 503 9.62 -14.51 -5.15
CA ALA A 503 10.79 -15.05 -5.84
C ALA A 503 12.07 -14.85 -5.01
N ALA A 504 11.94 -14.43 -3.75
CA ALA A 504 13.04 -13.99 -2.90
C ALA A 504 14.01 -15.12 -2.52
N GLU A 505 13.56 -16.37 -2.58
CA GLU A 505 14.37 -17.55 -2.29
C GLU A 505 15.26 -17.99 -3.47
N PHE A 506 15.01 -17.47 -4.67
CA PHE A 506 15.78 -17.82 -5.86
C PHE A 506 17.09 -17.03 -5.97
N TYR A 507 17.94 -17.45 -6.91
CA TYR A 507 19.22 -16.81 -7.12
C TYR A 507 19.07 -15.44 -7.79
N ILE A 508 19.33 -14.39 -7.02
CA ILE A 508 19.50 -13.03 -7.51
C ILE A 508 21.01 -12.79 -7.73
N PRO A 509 21.46 -12.46 -8.95
CA PRO A 509 22.87 -12.22 -9.22
C PRO A 509 23.34 -10.90 -8.58
N ASP A 510 24.65 -10.74 -8.47
CA ASP A 510 25.21 -9.41 -8.17
C ASP A 510 24.94 -8.47 -9.36
N PRO A 511 24.62 -7.19 -9.13
CA PRO A 511 24.44 -6.20 -10.20
C PRO A 511 25.76 -5.89 -10.92
N ASP A 512 25.69 -5.36 -12.15
CA ASP A 512 26.88 -4.75 -12.79
C ASP A 512 27.33 -3.56 -11.93
N PRO A 513 28.61 -3.51 -11.49
CA PRO A 513 29.14 -2.39 -10.71
C PRO A 513 28.90 -1.01 -11.33
N LYS A 514 28.71 -0.91 -12.65
CA LYS A 514 28.37 0.32 -13.36
C LYS A 514 26.97 0.85 -13.09
N PHE A 515 26.04 -0.02 -12.66
CA PHE A 515 24.63 0.31 -12.48
C PHE A 515 24.16 0.14 -11.04
N MET A 516 25.08 0.26 -10.09
CA MET A 516 24.80 0.14 -8.67
C MET A 516 23.86 1.23 -8.18
N ASN A 517 22.85 0.87 -7.40
CA ASN A 517 22.22 1.77 -6.43
C ASN A 517 22.65 1.31 -5.03
N ASN A 518 23.36 2.18 -4.31
CA ASN A 518 23.98 1.78 -3.03
C ASN A 518 22.94 1.55 -1.92
N LEU A 519 21.70 2.04 -2.07
CA LEU A 519 20.59 1.71 -1.15
C LEU A 519 20.34 0.21 -1.07
N TYR A 520 20.56 -0.50 -2.19
CA TYR A 520 20.28 -1.92 -2.33
C TYR A 520 21.54 -2.79 -2.31
N ALA A 521 22.69 -2.23 -1.95
CA ALA A 521 23.92 -2.99 -1.76
C ALA A 521 23.80 -3.87 -0.50
N ASN A 522 24.03 -5.18 -0.64
CA ASN A 522 23.90 -6.16 0.46
C ASN A 522 22.53 -6.13 1.17
N HIS A 523 21.46 -5.82 0.42
CA HIS A 523 20.10 -5.62 0.94
C HIS A 523 19.19 -6.83 0.59
N PRO A 524 18.18 -7.19 1.42
CA PRO A 524 17.21 -8.24 1.06
C PRO A 524 16.47 -7.93 -0.25
N ASP A 525 16.15 -6.66 -0.48
CA ASP A 525 15.54 -6.19 -1.73
C ASP A 525 16.54 -5.94 -2.88
N ARG A 526 17.69 -6.63 -2.89
CA ARG A 526 18.69 -6.45 -3.97
C ARG A 526 18.14 -6.73 -5.37
N PHE A 527 17.03 -7.45 -5.50
CA PHE A 527 16.31 -7.63 -6.77
C PHE A 527 15.82 -6.31 -7.41
N ARG A 528 15.83 -5.19 -6.66
CA ARG A 528 15.52 -3.84 -7.16
C ARG A 528 16.68 -3.16 -7.88
N GLN A 529 17.87 -3.74 -7.91
CA GLN A 529 18.99 -3.19 -8.67
C GLN A 529 18.66 -3.17 -10.17
N TYR A 530 19.01 -2.07 -10.83
CA TYR A 530 18.81 -1.92 -12.27
C TYR A 530 19.70 -2.91 -13.05
N GLY A 531 19.19 -3.45 -14.15
CA GLY A 531 19.98 -4.25 -15.08
C GLY A 531 20.22 -5.70 -14.65
N LEU A 532 19.62 -6.17 -13.54
CA LEU A 532 19.77 -7.56 -13.12
C LEU A 532 19.30 -8.57 -14.16
N TRP A 533 18.32 -8.22 -14.99
CA TRP A 533 17.87 -9.09 -16.10
C TRP A 533 18.97 -9.36 -17.11
N ASP A 534 19.86 -8.40 -17.39
CA ASP A 534 20.95 -8.55 -18.36
C ASP A 534 22.05 -9.48 -17.85
N ARG A 535 22.19 -9.61 -16.52
CA ARG A 535 23.16 -10.53 -15.89
C ARG A 535 22.90 -11.99 -16.24
N TYR A 536 21.70 -12.34 -16.68
CA TYR A 536 21.41 -13.69 -17.18
C TYR A 536 22.29 -14.04 -18.38
N ALA A 537 22.44 -13.14 -19.35
CA ALA A 537 23.26 -13.39 -20.54
C ALA A 537 24.76 -13.46 -20.20
N ASP A 538 25.22 -12.72 -19.19
CA ASP A 538 26.61 -12.79 -18.70
C ASP A 538 26.93 -14.14 -18.05
N MET A 539 25.97 -14.69 -17.28
CA MET A 539 26.14 -15.96 -16.58
C MET A 539 25.95 -17.18 -17.47
N TYR A 540 25.09 -17.04 -18.49
CA TYR A 540 24.68 -18.11 -19.39
C TYR A 540 24.98 -17.73 -20.86
N PRO A 541 26.24 -17.45 -21.24
CA PRO A 541 26.55 -16.85 -22.54
C PRO A 541 26.23 -17.78 -23.72
N ASP A 542 26.52 -19.07 -23.59
CA ASP A 542 26.43 -20.02 -24.69
C ASP A 542 25.13 -20.83 -24.69
N THR A 543 24.61 -21.15 -23.51
CA THR A 543 23.44 -22.02 -23.30
C THR A 543 22.57 -21.50 -22.18
N ASP A 544 21.26 -21.70 -22.26
CA ASP A 544 20.35 -21.34 -21.17
C ASP A 544 20.54 -22.23 -19.93
N LEU A 545 20.01 -21.77 -18.80
CA LEU A 545 20.07 -22.44 -17.50
C LEU A 545 19.48 -23.86 -17.57
N VAL A 546 20.26 -24.85 -17.13
CA VAL A 546 19.81 -26.24 -16.97
C VAL A 546 19.76 -26.59 -15.49
N TYR A 547 18.55 -26.80 -14.96
CA TYR A 547 18.34 -27.22 -13.58
C TYR A 547 18.14 -28.74 -13.50
N THR A 548 18.95 -29.43 -12.70
CA THR A 548 18.86 -30.88 -12.52
C THR A 548 18.23 -31.22 -11.17
N VAL A 549 17.01 -31.73 -11.18
CA VAL A 549 16.29 -32.15 -9.97
C VAL A 549 17.13 -33.16 -9.17
N GLY A 550 17.26 -32.89 -7.86
CA GLY A 550 18.04 -33.71 -6.93
C GLY A 550 19.55 -33.40 -6.89
N LEU A 551 20.05 -32.53 -7.78
CA LEU A 551 21.46 -32.08 -7.79
C LEU A 551 21.59 -30.57 -7.64
N SER A 552 20.78 -29.79 -8.37
CA SER A 552 20.80 -28.32 -8.33
C SER A 552 20.13 -27.76 -7.06
N ASP A 553 20.56 -26.58 -6.63
CA ASP A 553 20.01 -25.83 -5.49
C ASP A 553 19.27 -24.59 -6.02
N TYR A 554 17.94 -24.51 -5.86
CA TYR A 554 17.17 -23.39 -6.42
C TYR A 554 17.58 -22.02 -5.87
N ARG A 555 18.25 -21.97 -4.72
CA ARG A 555 18.74 -20.72 -4.12
C ARG A 555 19.98 -20.16 -4.81
N LYS A 556 20.64 -20.99 -5.63
CA LYS A 556 21.93 -20.70 -6.28
C LYS A 556 21.89 -20.88 -7.79
N ASP A 557 21.13 -21.88 -8.23
CA ASP A 557 21.15 -22.39 -9.59
C ASP A 557 19.84 -22.09 -10.34
N TRP A 558 18.84 -21.49 -9.69
CA TRP A 558 17.61 -21.03 -10.34
C TRP A 558 17.57 -19.52 -10.34
N PHE A 559 17.74 -18.91 -11.52
CA PHE A 559 17.70 -17.46 -11.67
C PHE A 559 16.31 -16.93 -11.33
N PHE A 560 16.27 -15.83 -10.55
CA PHE A 560 15.02 -15.31 -9.97
C PHE A 560 13.96 -14.83 -10.97
N ALA A 561 14.32 -14.65 -12.24
CA ALA A 561 13.44 -14.15 -13.30
C ALA A 561 13.62 -14.91 -14.63
N GLN A 562 12.59 -14.93 -15.47
CA GLN A 562 12.60 -15.65 -16.74
C GLN A 562 12.73 -14.60 -17.84
N VAL A 563 13.96 -14.43 -18.31
CA VAL A 563 14.35 -13.34 -19.20
C VAL A 563 14.84 -13.89 -20.55
N VAL A 564 14.81 -13.03 -21.57
CA VAL A 564 15.34 -13.38 -22.89
C VAL A 564 16.85 -13.26 -22.87
N ARG A 565 17.56 -14.29 -23.36
CA ARG A 565 19.00 -14.21 -23.60
C ARG A 565 19.29 -13.53 -24.94
N TYR A 566 19.95 -12.37 -24.90
CA TYR A 566 20.38 -11.70 -26.12
C TYR A 566 21.66 -12.35 -26.66
N ILE A 567 21.57 -12.99 -27.83
CA ILE A 567 22.73 -13.57 -28.52
C ILE A 567 23.30 -12.49 -29.44
N SER A 568 24.39 -11.85 -29.03
CA SER A 568 25.13 -10.97 -29.93
C SER A 568 25.78 -11.82 -31.03
N PHE A 569 25.18 -11.85 -32.22
CA PHE A 569 25.90 -12.32 -33.41
C PHE A 569 27.02 -11.32 -33.67
N ILE A 570 28.25 -11.69 -33.31
CA ILE A 570 29.43 -11.04 -33.86
C ILE A 570 29.36 -11.33 -35.37
N SER A 571 28.97 -10.34 -36.17
CA SER A 571 29.13 -10.37 -37.61
C SER A 571 30.63 -10.28 -37.93
N GLY A 572 31.35 -11.35 -37.62
CA GLY A 572 32.71 -11.60 -38.05
C GLY A 572 32.66 -12.42 -39.33
N PHE A 573 32.33 -11.78 -40.44
CA PHE A 573 32.80 -12.24 -41.74
C PHE A 573 33.53 -11.08 -42.41
N ALA A 574 34.82 -11.34 -42.63
CA ALA A 574 35.80 -10.50 -43.30
C ALA A 574 35.49 -10.30 -44.79
#